data_AF-A0A1G0ZMZ8-F1
#
_entry.id   AF-A0A1G0ZMZ8-F1
#
_cell.length_a   1.000
_cell.length_b   1.000
_cell.length_c   1.000
_cell.angle_alpha   90.00
_cell.angle_beta   90.00
_cell.angle_gamma   90.00
#
_symmetry.space_group_name_H-M   'P 1'
#
loop_
_entity.id
_entity.type
_entity.pdbx_description
1 polymer ?
#
loop_
_entity_poly.entity_id
_entity_poly.type
_entity_poly.pdbx_seq_one_letter_code
_entity_poly.pdbx_strand_id
1 'polypeptide(L)'
;MKRTMIRNPVVQVAMLAVLSMMICTGRGQQEGVAGSADETVANDWTRAAEVRMKAALSQQVEAEEVLWISRELCQREYLEETDRRNGLIQAADMNFKAGELHRMAALNYERSAENWKRVVREYRRVSERVREQQSQGQVKRMQNRMLDAFEKASNAYELAADVYGREAVANHVRAGLSNERGAECREWLAERRRSVDP
;
A
#
# COMPACT_ATOMS: atom_id res chain seq x y z
N MET A 1 34.04 8.89 16.83
CA MET A 1 33.40 7.60 16.45
C MET A 1 32.71 7.78 15.10
N LYS A 2 33.17 7.07 14.06
CA LYS A 2 32.59 7.13 12.70
C LYS A 2 31.27 6.35 12.71
N ARG A 3 30.13 7.02 12.52
CA ARG A 3 28.82 6.35 12.28
C ARG A 3 28.85 5.77 10.86
N THR A 4 29.08 4.46 10.76
CA THR A 4 28.80 3.70 9.55
C THR A 4 27.29 3.66 9.36
N MET A 5 26.79 4.39 8.35
CA MET A 5 25.43 4.19 7.84
C MET A 5 25.33 2.76 7.30
N ILE A 6 24.72 1.87 8.06
CA ILE A 6 24.31 0.56 7.55
C ILE A 6 23.14 0.84 6.61
N ARG A 7 23.40 0.87 5.31
CA ARG A 7 22.36 0.96 4.28
C ARG A 7 21.51 -0.29 4.37
N ASN A 8 20.23 -0.12 4.70
CA ASN A 8 19.27 -1.20 4.85
C ASN A 8 19.07 -1.90 3.47
N PRO A 9 19.39 -3.21 3.35
CA PRO A 9 19.27 -3.93 2.08
C PRO A 9 17.82 -4.06 1.61
N VAL A 10 16.83 -4.01 2.51
CA VAL A 10 15.40 -4.06 2.17
C VAL A 10 14.97 -2.78 1.46
N VAL A 11 15.43 -1.62 1.95
CA VAL A 11 15.19 -0.32 1.30
C VAL A 11 15.91 -0.26 -0.05
N GLN A 12 17.13 -0.78 -0.17
CA GLN A 12 17.83 -0.85 -1.46
C GLN A 12 17.11 -1.74 -2.48
N VAL A 13 16.57 -2.89 -2.08
CA VAL A 13 15.83 -3.79 -2.98
C VAL A 13 14.48 -3.17 -3.38
N ALA A 14 13.77 -2.51 -2.46
CA ALA A 14 12.53 -1.80 -2.76
C ALA A 14 12.78 -0.60 -3.71
N MET A 15 13.84 0.17 -3.48
CA MET A 15 14.22 1.30 -4.31
C MET A 15 14.71 0.85 -5.70
N LEU A 16 15.41 -0.28 -5.79
CA LEU A 16 15.81 -0.91 -7.06
C LEU A 16 14.59 -1.47 -7.82
N ALA A 17 13.57 -1.98 -7.16
CA ALA A 17 12.33 -2.40 -7.82
C ALA A 17 11.57 -1.19 -8.42
N VAL A 18 11.55 -0.05 -7.72
CA VAL A 18 10.98 1.20 -8.23
C VAL A 18 11.80 1.77 -9.40
N LEU A 19 13.13 1.72 -9.33
CA LEU A 19 14.01 2.15 -10.43
C LEU A 19 13.95 1.21 -11.64
N SER A 20 13.87 -0.10 -11.43
CA SER A 20 13.80 -1.09 -12.52
C SER A 20 12.47 -1.01 -13.29
N MET A 21 11.36 -0.68 -12.58
CA MET A 21 10.08 -0.37 -13.25
C MET A 21 10.08 1.00 -13.97
N MET A 22 10.94 1.94 -13.58
CA MET A 22 11.12 3.22 -14.30
C MET A 22 11.95 3.11 -15.59
N ILE A 23 12.79 2.08 -15.72
CA ILE A 23 13.64 1.90 -16.92
C ILE A 23 12.87 1.19 -18.06
N CYS A 24 11.76 0.49 -17.76
CA CYS A 24 10.95 -0.19 -18.77
C CYS A 24 9.92 0.70 -19.49
N THR A 25 9.78 1.98 -19.14
CA THR A 25 8.82 2.92 -19.77
C THR A 25 9.42 3.81 -20.86
N GLY A 26 10.67 3.61 -21.25
CA GLY A 26 11.41 4.54 -22.13
C GLY A 26 11.95 3.94 -23.42
N ARG A 27 11.11 3.34 -24.28
CA ARG A 27 11.35 3.20 -25.74
C ARG A 27 10.15 2.53 -26.42
N GLY A 28 9.04 3.25 -26.51
CA GLY A 28 8.00 2.99 -27.51
C GLY A 28 8.14 4.05 -28.59
N GLN A 29 8.58 3.66 -29.79
CA GLN A 29 8.53 4.49 -30.99
C GLN A 29 7.11 5.06 -31.13
N GLN A 30 7.00 6.39 -31.14
CA GLN A 30 5.82 7.08 -31.64
C GLN A 30 5.82 6.94 -33.16
N GLU A 31 5.31 5.82 -33.65
CA GLU A 31 4.75 5.80 -35.00
C GLU A 31 3.36 6.42 -34.92
N GLY A 32 3.22 7.59 -35.53
CA GLY A 32 1.98 8.35 -35.60
C GLY A 32 0.94 7.63 -36.43
N VAL A 33 0.24 6.69 -35.82
CA VAL A 33 -1.06 6.22 -36.30
C VAL A 33 -2.10 6.97 -35.48
N ALA A 34 -2.94 7.76 -36.15
CA ALA A 34 -4.02 8.49 -35.51
C ALA A 34 -4.98 7.50 -34.82
N GLY A 35 -4.74 7.26 -33.54
CA GLY A 35 -5.60 6.43 -32.71
C GLY A 35 -7.02 7.00 -32.72
N SER A 36 -8.00 6.13 -32.89
CA SER A 36 -9.41 6.53 -32.85
C SER A 36 -9.73 7.24 -31.52
N ALA A 37 -10.74 8.12 -31.50
CA ALA A 37 -11.13 8.82 -30.28
C ALA A 37 -11.37 7.86 -29.09
N ASP A 38 -11.89 6.67 -29.34
CA ASP A 38 -12.12 5.63 -28.32
C ASP A 38 -10.79 5.06 -27.74
N GLU A 39 -9.70 5.03 -28.52
CA GLU A 39 -8.37 4.62 -28.03
C GLU A 39 -7.77 5.66 -27.08
N THR A 40 -8.09 6.95 -27.28
CA THR A 40 -7.64 8.02 -26.37
C THR A 40 -8.26 7.91 -24.98
N VAL A 41 -9.55 7.51 -24.90
CA VAL A 41 -10.25 7.32 -23.63
C VAL A 41 -9.67 6.13 -22.84
N ALA A 42 -9.35 5.01 -23.51
CA ALA A 42 -8.71 3.87 -22.86
C ALA A 42 -7.32 4.23 -22.30
N ASN A 43 -6.56 5.06 -23.02
CA ASN A 43 -5.25 5.53 -22.59
C ASN A 43 -5.34 6.48 -21.39
N ASP A 44 -6.35 7.35 -21.33
CA ASP A 44 -6.60 8.23 -20.18
C ASP A 44 -6.92 7.44 -18.91
N TRP A 45 -7.79 6.43 -19.02
CA TRP A 45 -8.10 5.54 -17.89
C TRP A 45 -6.88 4.72 -17.45
N THR A 46 -6.06 4.29 -18.40
CA THR A 46 -4.79 3.61 -18.11
C THR A 46 -3.86 4.50 -17.30
N ARG A 47 -3.66 5.74 -17.74
CA ARG A 47 -2.83 6.72 -17.02
C ARG A 47 -3.38 7.01 -15.63
N ALA A 48 -4.69 7.18 -15.50
CA ALA A 48 -5.33 7.38 -14.20
C ALA A 48 -5.14 6.17 -13.26
N ALA A 49 -5.21 4.95 -13.77
CA ALA A 49 -4.96 3.73 -13.00
C ALA A 49 -3.50 3.64 -12.52
N GLU A 50 -2.55 3.99 -13.38
CA GLU A 50 -1.12 4.01 -13.05
C GLU A 50 -0.76 5.07 -12.00
N VAL A 51 -1.35 6.26 -12.07
CA VAL A 51 -1.15 7.30 -11.06
C VAL A 51 -1.60 6.80 -9.68
N ARG A 52 -2.75 6.12 -9.60
CA ARG A 52 -3.24 5.51 -8.36
C ARG A 52 -2.30 4.42 -7.86
N MET A 53 -1.83 3.56 -8.75
CA MET A 53 -0.87 2.50 -8.40
C MET A 53 0.44 3.08 -7.86
N LYS A 54 0.97 4.14 -8.47
CA LYS A 54 2.20 4.82 -8.01
C LYS A 54 2.01 5.44 -6.62
N ALA A 55 0.86 6.07 -6.38
CA ALA A 55 0.53 6.62 -5.06
C ALA A 55 0.47 5.50 -4.00
N ALA A 56 -0.19 4.38 -4.30
CA ALA A 56 -0.27 3.23 -3.40
C ALA A 56 1.11 2.63 -3.08
N LEU A 57 1.97 2.50 -4.08
CA LEU A 57 3.34 2.01 -3.90
C LEU A 57 4.16 2.94 -3.01
N SER A 58 4.07 4.26 -3.22
CA SER A 58 4.75 5.25 -2.36
C SER A 58 4.30 5.13 -0.91
N GLN A 59 3.00 4.94 -0.68
CA GLN A 59 2.43 4.77 0.65
C GLN A 59 2.88 3.47 1.32
N GLN A 60 2.97 2.37 0.56
CA GLN A 60 3.51 1.11 1.08
C GLN A 60 4.97 1.23 1.48
N VAL A 61 5.81 1.89 0.67
CA VAL A 61 7.22 2.11 1.01
C VAL A 61 7.35 2.92 2.30
N GLU A 62 6.61 4.02 2.43
CA GLU A 62 6.62 4.82 3.67
C GLU A 62 6.13 3.99 4.87
N ALA A 63 5.11 3.15 4.70
CA ALA A 63 4.60 2.29 5.77
C ALA A 63 5.68 1.30 6.25
N GLU A 64 6.40 0.65 5.33
CA GLU A 64 7.48 -0.29 5.69
C GLU A 64 8.65 0.41 6.38
N GLU A 65 9.00 1.64 5.99
CA GLU A 65 10.01 2.44 6.68
C GLU A 65 9.59 2.77 8.11
N VAL A 66 8.33 3.17 8.30
CA VAL A 66 7.78 3.45 9.63
C VAL A 66 7.73 2.19 10.50
N LEU A 67 7.34 1.04 9.94
CA LEU A 67 7.36 -0.26 10.65
C LEU A 67 8.79 -0.67 11.03
N TRP A 68 9.77 -0.39 10.18
CA TRP A 68 11.16 -0.66 10.51
C TRP A 68 11.63 0.17 11.73
N ILE A 69 11.29 1.47 11.78
CA ILE A 69 11.58 2.33 12.94
C ILE A 69 10.88 1.79 14.19
N SER A 70 9.61 1.37 14.07
CA SER A 70 8.86 0.76 15.18
C SER A 70 9.60 -0.45 15.77
N ARG A 71 10.09 -1.35 14.91
CA ARG A 71 10.85 -2.53 15.34
C ARG A 71 12.15 -2.15 16.05
N GLU A 72 12.87 -1.14 15.56
CA GLU A 72 14.08 -0.66 16.23
C GLU A 72 13.78 -0.11 17.62
N LEU A 73 12.66 0.61 17.80
CA LEU A 73 12.26 1.15 19.09
C LEU A 73 11.91 0.02 20.09
N CYS A 74 11.23 -1.03 19.63
CA CYS A 74 10.91 -2.19 20.46
C CYS A 74 12.16 -2.98 20.91
N GLN A 75 13.25 -2.96 20.15
CA GLN A 75 14.46 -3.75 20.44
C GLN A 75 15.40 -3.09 21.46
N ARG A 76 15.10 -1.89 21.96
CA ARG A 76 15.96 -1.16 22.91
C ARG A 76 15.75 -1.62 24.36
N GLU A 77 16.00 -2.90 24.61
CA GLU A 77 15.82 -3.53 25.93
C GLU A 77 16.83 -3.05 26.98
N TYR A 78 17.93 -2.44 26.55
CA TYR A 78 19.01 -1.94 27.41
C TYR A 78 18.72 -0.58 28.07
N LEU A 79 17.57 0.05 27.74
CA LEU A 79 17.18 1.34 28.29
C LEU A 79 16.58 1.20 29.69
N GLU A 80 16.63 2.30 30.46
CA GLU A 80 15.89 2.38 31.71
C GLU A 80 14.37 2.22 31.46
N GLU A 81 13.65 1.73 32.46
CA GLU A 81 12.24 1.36 32.34
C GLU A 81 11.36 2.49 31.77
N THR A 82 11.60 3.73 32.18
CA THR A 82 10.87 4.91 31.69
C THR A 82 11.14 5.15 30.20
N ASP A 83 12.39 5.05 29.76
CA ASP A 83 12.77 5.25 28.37
C ASP A 83 12.30 4.10 27.48
N ARG A 84 12.36 2.87 28.01
CA ARG A 84 11.81 1.67 27.36
C ARG A 84 10.31 1.85 27.11
N ARG A 85 9.55 2.28 28.13
CA ARG A 85 8.12 2.59 28.01
C ARG A 85 7.84 3.65 26.95
N ASN A 86 8.59 4.76 26.98
CA ASN A 86 8.44 5.83 25.99
C ASN A 86 8.75 5.33 24.57
N GLY A 87 9.76 4.48 24.42
CA GLY A 87 10.09 3.83 23.15
C GLY A 87 8.97 2.94 22.63
N LEU A 88 8.31 2.15 23.51
CA LEU A 88 7.17 1.33 23.14
C LEU A 88 5.97 2.17 22.69
N ILE A 89 5.65 3.26 23.39
CA ILE A 89 4.58 4.17 22.98
C ILE A 89 4.89 4.78 21.60
N GLN A 90 6.12 5.21 21.36
CA GLN A 90 6.55 5.69 20.05
C GLN A 90 6.45 4.60 18.98
N ALA A 91 6.82 3.35 19.30
CA ALA A 91 6.68 2.22 18.39
C ALA A 91 5.21 1.95 18.03
N ALA A 92 4.29 2.11 18.98
CA ALA A 92 2.85 2.03 18.76
C ALA A 92 2.35 3.17 17.85
N ASP A 93 2.81 4.41 18.07
CA ASP A 93 2.50 5.55 17.19
C ASP A 93 2.98 5.29 15.75
N MET A 94 4.16 4.68 15.58
CA MET A 94 4.66 4.26 14.27
C MET A 94 3.79 3.16 13.65
N ASN A 95 3.43 2.13 14.41
CA ASN A 95 2.54 1.07 13.93
C ASN A 95 1.17 1.61 13.49
N PHE A 96 0.59 2.55 14.26
CA PHE A 96 -0.66 3.21 13.90
C PHE A 96 -0.52 3.99 12.59
N LYS A 97 0.57 4.77 12.43
CA LYS A 97 0.85 5.51 11.20
C LYS A 97 1.03 4.58 10.00
N ALA A 98 1.73 3.46 10.17
CA ALA A 98 1.87 2.45 9.13
C ALA A 98 0.52 1.83 8.74
N GLY A 99 -0.37 1.61 9.72
CA GLY A 99 -1.77 1.22 9.49
C GLY A 99 -2.51 2.19 8.57
N GLU A 100 -2.42 3.50 8.83
CA GLU A 100 -3.08 4.51 7.99
C GLU A 100 -2.49 4.54 6.57
N LEU A 101 -1.17 4.44 6.43
CA LEU A 101 -0.51 4.42 5.12
C LEU A 101 -0.89 3.19 4.30
N HIS A 102 -0.91 2.01 4.91
CA HIS A 102 -1.37 0.78 4.23
C HIS A 102 -2.85 0.86 3.87
N ARG A 103 -3.70 1.43 4.74
CA ARG A 103 -5.12 1.65 4.44
C ARG A 103 -5.31 2.58 3.25
N MET A 104 -4.57 3.69 3.19
CA MET A 104 -4.58 4.61 2.05
C MET A 104 -4.10 3.92 0.76
N ALA A 105 -3.07 3.07 0.85
CA ALA A 105 -2.58 2.30 -0.28
C ALA A 105 -3.65 1.33 -0.81
N ALA A 106 -4.36 0.65 0.09
CA ALA A 106 -5.46 -0.24 -0.28
C ALA A 106 -6.55 0.51 -1.06
N LEU A 107 -6.99 1.67 -0.57
CA LEU A 107 -7.98 2.50 -1.25
C LEU A 107 -7.50 3.00 -2.63
N ASN A 108 -6.21 3.29 -2.78
CA ASN A 108 -5.65 3.65 -4.08
C ASN A 108 -5.59 2.44 -5.04
N TYR A 109 -5.28 1.24 -4.55
CA TYR A 109 -5.34 0.02 -5.35
C TYR A 109 -6.78 -0.31 -5.79
N GLU A 110 -7.77 -0.12 -4.91
CA GLU A 110 -9.19 -0.27 -5.23
C GLU A 110 -9.60 0.65 -6.40
N ARG A 111 -9.29 1.95 -6.29
CA ARG A 111 -9.54 2.93 -7.37
C ARG A 111 -8.77 2.61 -8.65
N SER A 112 -7.55 2.08 -8.53
CA SER A 112 -6.78 1.63 -9.70
C SER A 112 -7.48 0.45 -10.39
N ALA A 113 -7.99 -0.52 -9.64
CA ALA A 113 -8.75 -1.65 -10.17
C ALA A 113 -10.03 -1.18 -10.88
N GLU A 114 -10.74 -0.20 -10.33
CA GLU A 114 -11.91 0.41 -10.97
C GLU A 114 -11.55 1.10 -12.30
N ASN A 115 -10.45 1.84 -12.34
CA ASN A 115 -9.97 2.46 -13.58
C ASN A 115 -9.60 1.39 -14.61
N TRP A 116 -8.91 0.32 -14.22
CA TRP A 116 -8.63 -0.80 -15.13
C TRP A 116 -9.90 -1.51 -15.63
N LYS A 117 -10.96 -1.61 -14.81
CA LYS A 117 -12.27 -2.10 -15.28
C LYS A 117 -12.86 -1.19 -16.36
N ARG A 118 -12.65 0.13 -16.29
CA ARG A 118 -13.03 1.07 -17.36
C ARG A 118 -12.21 0.82 -18.63
N VAL A 119 -10.89 0.67 -18.51
CA VAL A 119 -10.01 0.31 -19.63
C VAL A 119 -10.47 -0.96 -20.34
N VAL A 120 -10.82 -2.01 -19.59
CA VAL A 120 -11.37 -3.27 -20.15
C VAL A 120 -12.63 -3.02 -20.98
N ARG A 121 -13.54 -2.15 -20.52
CA ARG A 121 -14.76 -1.82 -21.27
C ARG A 121 -14.45 -1.06 -22.57
N GLU A 122 -13.51 -0.13 -22.54
CA GLU A 122 -13.13 0.62 -23.74
C GLU A 122 -12.43 -0.28 -24.77
N TYR A 123 -11.48 -1.12 -24.37
CA TYR A 123 -10.84 -2.06 -25.31
C TYR A 123 -11.80 -3.11 -25.86
N ARG A 124 -12.77 -3.56 -25.06
CA ARG A 124 -13.84 -4.42 -25.55
C ARG A 124 -14.69 -3.73 -26.62
N ARG A 125 -15.04 -2.46 -26.41
CA ARG A 125 -15.83 -1.66 -27.35
C ARG A 125 -15.13 -1.54 -28.71
N VAL A 126 -13.82 -1.32 -28.73
CA VAL A 126 -13.03 -1.25 -29.98
C VAL A 126 -12.54 -2.62 -30.48
N SER A 127 -12.99 -3.73 -29.86
CA SER A 127 -12.63 -5.10 -30.22
C SER A 127 -11.12 -5.44 -30.11
N GLU A 128 -10.38 -4.71 -29.29
CA GLU A 128 -8.94 -4.91 -29.01
C GLU A 128 -8.72 -6.03 -27.97
N ARG A 129 -8.93 -7.28 -28.39
CA ARG A 129 -8.96 -8.46 -27.49
C ARG A 129 -7.69 -8.67 -26.68
N VAL A 130 -6.51 -8.43 -27.27
CA VAL A 130 -5.23 -8.63 -26.57
C VAL A 130 -5.08 -7.61 -25.43
N ARG A 131 -5.38 -6.34 -25.69
CA ARG A 131 -5.31 -5.27 -24.68
C ARG A 131 -6.39 -5.41 -23.62
N GLU A 132 -7.58 -5.90 -23.99
CA GLU A 132 -8.64 -6.26 -23.05
C GLU A 132 -8.13 -7.32 -22.04
N GLN A 133 -7.57 -8.43 -22.51
CA GLN A 133 -7.06 -9.51 -21.64
C GLN A 133 -5.94 -9.02 -20.72
N GLN A 134 -5.00 -8.23 -21.24
CA GLN A 134 -3.94 -7.64 -20.42
C GLN A 134 -4.50 -6.75 -19.31
N SER A 135 -5.51 -5.94 -19.62
CA SER A 135 -6.17 -5.04 -18.67
C SER A 135 -6.97 -5.80 -17.61
N GLN A 136 -7.60 -6.93 -17.97
CA GLN A 136 -8.23 -7.83 -16.99
C GLN A 136 -7.20 -8.40 -16.01
N GLY A 137 -6.01 -8.74 -16.50
CA GLY A 137 -4.88 -9.13 -15.66
C GLY A 137 -4.48 -8.05 -14.65
N GLN A 138 -4.51 -6.78 -15.06
CA GLN A 138 -4.25 -5.65 -14.15
C GLN A 138 -5.33 -5.49 -13.08
N VAL A 139 -6.62 -5.65 -13.42
CA VAL A 139 -7.71 -5.62 -12.44
C VAL A 139 -7.44 -6.63 -11.31
N LYS A 140 -7.16 -7.89 -11.66
CA LYS A 140 -6.87 -8.95 -10.68
C LYS A 140 -5.65 -8.62 -9.83
N ARG A 141 -4.57 -8.13 -10.44
CA ARG A 141 -3.36 -7.71 -9.70
C ARG A 141 -3.66 -6.61 -8.69
N MET A 142 -4.43 -5.59 -9.07
CA MET A 142 -4.77 -4.48 -8.17
C MET A 142 -5.70 -4.93 -7.05
N GLN A 143 -6.66 -5.81 -7.31
CA GLN A 143 -7.51 -6.41 -6.28
C GLN A 143 -6.68 -7.19 -5.25
N ASN A 144 -5.76 -8.04 -5.69
CA ASN A 144 -4.90 -8.80 -4.77
C ASN A 144 -4.01 -7.87 -3.92
N ARG A 145 -3.45 -6.81 -4.52
CA ARG A 145 -2.65 -5.81 -3.78
C ARG A 145 -3.46 -5.00 -2.78
N MET A 146 -4.71 -4.68 -3.11
CA MET A 146 -5.64 -4.05 -2.17
C MET A 146 -5.89 -4.94 -0.96
N LEU A 147 -6.13 -6.24 -1.16
CA LEU A 147 -6.34 -7.19 -0.07
C LEU A 147 -5.11 -7.31 0.85
N ASP A 148 -3.92 -7.45 0.26
CA ASP A 148 -2.64 -7.46 1.01
C ASP A 148 -2.45 -6.17 1.83
N ALA A 149 -2.76 -5.01 1.23
CA ALA A 149 -2.63 -3.74 1.92
C ALA A 149 -3.61 -3.58 3.09
N PHE A 150 -4.87 -4.04 2.96
CA PHE A 150 -5.81 -4.02 4.09
C PHE A 150 -5.40 -4.98 5.21
N GLU A 151 -4.86 -6.15 4.87
CA GLU A 151 -4.36 -7.11 5.86
C GLU A 151 -3.17 -6.53 6.64
N LYS A 152 -2.23 -5.88 5.95
CA LYS A 152 -1.12 -5.17 6.61
C LYS A 152 -1.62 -4.02 7.47
N ALA A 153 -2.62 -3.27 7.02
CA ALA A 153 -3.21 -2.19 7.79
C ALA A 153 -3.83 -2.72 9.10
N SER A 154 -4.66 -3.77 9.04
CA SER A 154 -5.27 -4.36 10.24
C SER A 154 -4.23 -4.88 11.22
N ASN A 155 -3.19 -5.56 10.73
CA ASN A 155 -2.13 -6.09 11.58
C ASN A 155 -1.35 -4.97 12.28
N ALA A 156 -1.07 -3.86 11.58
CA ALA A 156 -0.37 -2.72 12.15
C ALA A 156 -1.20 -2.03 13.25
N TYR A 157 -2.51 -1.87 13.03
CA TYR A 157 -3.40 -1.33 14.05
C TYR A 157 -3.52 -2.23 15.29
N GLU A 158 -3.54 -3.55 15.11
CA GLU A 158 -3.57 -4.48 16.25
C GLU A 158 -2.29 -4.42 17.08
N LEU A 159 -1.13 -4.33 16.43
CA LEU A 159 0.14 -4.13 17.12
C LEU A 159 0.17 -2.81 17.91
N ALA A 160 -0.34 -1.73 17.33
CA ALA A 160 -0.45 -0.47 18.04
C ALA A 160 -1.42 -0.56 19.23
N ALA A 161 -2.58 -1.21 19.05
CA ALA A 161 -3.59 -1.37 20.09
C ALA A 161 -3.09 -2.20 21.28
N ASP A 162 -2.37 -3.30 21.01
CA ASP A 162 -1.78 -4.17 22.03
C ASP A 162 -0.79 -3.39 22.90
N VAL A 163 0.09 -2.60 22.28
CA VAL A 163 1.04 -1.77 23.02
C VAL A 163 0.34 -0.67 23.80
N TYR A 164 -0.57 0.10 23.19
CA TYR A 164 -1.32 1.14 23.90
C TYR A 164 -2.15 0.58 25.07
N GLY A 165 -2.69 -0.64 24.93
CA GLY A 165 -3.53 -1.30 25.92
C GLY A 165 -2.75 -1.84 27.11
N ARG A 166 -1.49 -2.26 26.92
CA ARG A 166 -0.59 -2.70 27.99
C ARG A 166 -0.01 -1.55 28.80
N GLU A 167 0.09 -0.38 28.18
CA GLU A 167 0.63 0.81 28.82
C GLU A 167 -0.41 1.54 29.68
N ALA A 168 0.03 2.62 30.34
CA ALA A 168 -0.78 3.39 31.29
C ALA A 168 -2.20 3.74 30.78
N VAL A 169 -3.15 3.86 31.71
CA VAL A 169 -4.58 4.13 31.48
C VAL A 169 -4.83 5.28 30.49
N ALA A 170 -3.96 6.30 30.48
CA ALA A 170 -4.02 7.44 29.56
C ALA A 170 -3.96 7.05 28.06
N ASN A 171 -3.49 5.84 27.72
CA ASN A 171 -3.36 5.35 26.35
C ASN A 171 -4.55 4.48 25.90
N HIS A 172 -5.49 4.13 26.78
CA HIS A 172 -6.62 3.27 26.40
C HIS A 172 -7.50 3.87 25.30
N VAL A 173 -7.63 5.21 25.23
CA VAL A 173 -8.35 5.87 24.13
C VAL A 173 -7.67 5.59 22.79
N ARG A 174 -6.33 5.66 22.75
CA ARG A 174 -5.56 5.33 21.54
C ARG A 174 -5.66 3.86 21.20
N ALA A 175 -5.65 2.98 22.21
CA ALA A 175 -5.89 1.56 22.02
C ALA A 175 -7.27 1.27 21.41
N GLY A 176 -8.32 1.93 21.91
CA GLY A 176 -9.68 1.83 21.40
C GLY A 176 -9.79 2.27 19.94
N LEU A 177 -9.25 3.45 19.61
CA LEU A 177 -9.21 3.94 18.23
C LEU A 177 -8.45 2.99 17.29
N SER A 178 -7.32 2.45 17.74
CA SER A 178 -6.53 1.51 16.95
C SER A 178 -7.30 0.20 16.72
N ASN A 179 -7.98 -0.33 17.74
CA ASN A 179 -8.84 -1.50 17.57
C ASN A 179 -9.99 -1.26 16.59
N GLU A 180 -10.65 -0.10 16.66
CA GLU A 180 -11.72 0.29 15.73
C GLU A 180 -11.20 0.30 14.29
N ARG A 181 -10.06 0.97 14.04
CA ARG A 181 -9.43 0.99 12.72
C ARG A 181 -9.02 -0.39 12.21
N GLY A 182 -8.50 -1.24 13.10
CA GLY A 182 -8.17 -2.63 12.78
C GLY A 182 -9.41 -3.43 12.37
N ALA A 183 -10.50 -3.30 13.12
CA ALA A 183 -11.77 -3.96 12.85
C ALA A 183 -12.37 -3.48 11.51
N GLU A 184 -12.42 -2.17 11.26
CA GLU A 184 -12.86 -1.60 9.97
C GLU A 184 -12.10 -2.22 8.78
N CYS A 185 -10.77 -2.32 8.89
CA CYS A 185 -9.94 -2.92 7.84
C CYS A 185 -10.26 -4.42 7.62
N ARG A 186 -10.53 -5.17 8.69
CA ARG A 186 -10.92 -6.59 8.59
C ARG A 186 -12.30 -6.77 7.97
N GLU A 187 -13.26 -5.92 8.33
CA GLU A 187 -14.59 -5.92 7.72
C GLU A 187 -14.50 -5.65 6.22
N TRP A 188 -13.76 -4.61 5.83
CA TRP A 188 -13.52 -4.30 4.43
C TRP A 188 -12.82 -5.43 3.68
N LEU A 189 -11.81 -6.06 4.29
CA LEU A 189 -11.12 -7.21 3.73
C LEU A 189 -12.09 -8.38 3.50
N ALA A 190 -12.94 -8.69 4.48
CA ALA A 190 -13.91 -9.78 4.39
C ALA A 190 -14.97 -9.51 3.32
N GLU A 191 -15.47 -8.28 3.23
CA GLU A 191 -16.39 -7.83 2.17
C GLU A 191 -15.77 -8.00 0.78
N ARG A 192 -14.53 -7.53 0.62
CA ARG A 192 -13.85 -7.53 -0.67
C ARG A 192 -13.42 -8.92 -1.12
N ARG A 193 -12.96 -9.80 -0.22
CA ARG A 193 -12.67 -11.21 -0.54
C ARG A 193 -13.90 -11.92 -1.14
N ARG A 194 -15.08 -11.71 -0.56
CA ARG A 194 -16.35 -12.25 -1.11
C ARG A 194 -16.66 -11.77 -2.53
N SER A 195 -16.17 -10.59 -2.93
CA SER A 195 -16.41 -10.02 -4.27
C SER A 195 -15.35 -10.39 -5.31
N VAL A 196 -14.19 -10.88 -4.87
CA VAL A 196 -13.06 -11.24 -5.75
C VAL A 196 -13.12 -12.71 -6.18
N ASP A 197 -13.70 -13.57 -5.35
CA ASP A 197 -13.93 -15.01 -5.62
C ASP A 197 -15.42 -15.30 -5.90
N PRO A 198 -15.97 -14.99 -7.09
CA PRO A 198 -17.29 -15.45 -7.51
C PRO A 198 -17.28 -16.90 -8.05
#